data_AF-A0A7L2KXV3-F1
#
_entry.id   AF-A0A7L2KXV3-F1
#
_cell.length_a   1.000
_cell.length_b   1.000
_cell.length_c   1.000
_cell.angle_alpha   90.00
_cell.angle_beta   90.00
_cell.angle_gamma   90.00
#
_symmetry.space_group_name_H-M   'P 1'
#
loop_
_entity.id
_entity.type
_entity.pdbx_description
1 polymer ?
#
loop_
_entity_poly.entity_id
_entity_poly.type
_entity_poly.pdbx_seq_one_letter_code
_entity_poly.pdbx_strand_id
1 'polypeptide(L)'
;LQRMLSMAVEVDRSPTCSSRKIADDIFLFILHIPLRSQREALLNTMESQLLRCRLLELLFQHSCDVPTASSMSLDKILYFLGHSSVLPQFQDETAAWQRWDEMLQYLSLLLLSYQTFPLAEHLRTSVSDRMDLIAQKAKPRLQDSDDISQLDIQLKMNNFINRMQETLGQPFPPQIQEKLFMLQ
;
A
#
# COMPACT_ATOMS: atom_id res chain seq x y z
N LEU A 1 -29.75 9.24 2.48
CA LEU A 1 -30.10 7.81 2.62
C LEU A 1 -29.02 6.88 2.07
N GLN A 2 -28.55 7.04 0.83
CA GLN A 2 -27.60 6.11 0.19
C GLN A 2 -26.26 5.93 0.96
N ARG A 3 -25.63 7.02 1.42
CA ARG A 3 -24.43 6.96 2.30
C ARG A 3 -24.71 6.30 3.66
N MET A 4 -25.88 6.55 4.21
CA MET A 4 -26.36 5.94 5.46
C MET A 4 -26.61 4.45 5.30
N LEU A 5 -27.05 4.00 4.11
CA LEU A 5 -27.27 2.59 3.78
C LEU A 5 -25.93 1.88 3.51
N SER A 6 -24.97 2.51 2.84
CA SER A 6 -23.60 1.97 2.71
C SER A 6 -22.89 1.85 4.06
N MET A 7 -23.10 2.81 4.96
CA MET A 7 -22.63 2.71 6.35
C MET A 7 -23.44 1.70 7.17
N ALA A 8 -24.75 1.60 6.99
CA ALA A 8 -25.58 0.62 7.69
C ALA A 8 -25.21 -0.82 7.31
N VAL A 9 -24.77 -1.05 6.07
CA VAL A 9 -24.17 -2.33 5.65
C VAL A 9 -22.85 -2.61 6.37
N GLU A 10 -22.03 -1.60 6.68
CA GLU A 10 -20.83 -1.78 7.54
C GLU A 10 -21.18 -1.93 9.04
N VAL A 11 -22.32 -1.40 9.49
CA VAL A 11 -22.73 -1.35 10.91
C VAL A 11 -23.62 -2.54 11.31
N ASP A 12 -24.09 -3.36 10.37
CA ASP A 12 -24.91 -4.53 10.69
C ASP A 12 -24.07 -5.70 11.27
N ARG A 13 -23.90 -5.64 12.60
CA ARG A 13 -23.84 -6.77 13.54
C ARG A 13 -22.94 -7.97 13.20
N SER A 14 -21.76 -7.73 12.65
CA SER A 14 -20.57 -8.50 13.05
C SER A 14 -19.35 -7.56 13.11
N PRO A 15 -18.76 -7.29 14.28
CA PRO A 15 -17.51 -6.51 14.40
C PRO A 15 -16.28 -7.28 13.87
N THR A 16 -16.51 -8.35 13.12
CA THR A 16 -15.53 -9.36 12.69
C THR A 16 -15.06 -9.21 11.24
N CYS A 17 -15.64 -8.31 10.43
CA CYS A 17 -15.42 -8.29 8.97
C CYS A 17 -15.03 -6.91 8.41
N SER A 18 -14.20 -6.13 9.11
CA SER A 18 -13.61 -4.92 8.50
C SER A 18 -12.45 -5.29 7.58
N SER A 19 -12.20 -4.53 6.51
CA SER A 19 -11.02 -4.74 5.66
C SER A 19 -9.72 -4.76 6.46
N ARG A 20 -9.65 -4.02 7.58
CA ARG A 20 -8.53 -4.05 8.51
C ARG A 20 -8.36 -5.41 9.18
N LYS A 21 -9.43 -5.91 9.79
CA LYS A 21 -9.40 -7.19 10.48
C LYS A 21 -9.16 -8.36 9.53
N ILE A 22 -9.83 -8.36 8.38
CA ILE A 22 -9.60 -9.39 7.35
C ILE A 22 -8.15 -9.35 6.87
N ALA A 23 -7.59 -8.16 6.62
CA ALA A 23 -6.20 -8.03 6.22
C ALA A 23 -5.24 -8.60 7.27
N ASP A 24 -5.44 -8.25 8.54
CA ASP A 24 -4.63 -8.75 9.66
C ASP A 24 -4.73 -10.30 9.77
N ASP A 25 -5.94 -10.86 9.62
CA ASP A 25 -6.19 -12.31 9.70
C ASP A 25 -5.55 -13.11 8.54
N ILE A 26 -5.61 -12.59 7.31
CA ILE A 26 -5.05 -13.29 6.13
C ILE A 26 -3.59 -12.93 5.84
N PHE A 27 -3.02 -11.95 6.54
CA PHE A 27 -1.66 -11.47 6.31
C PHE A 27 -0.63 -12.60 6.36
N LEU A 28 -0.68 -13.42 7.42
CA LEU A 28 0.21 -14.57 7.56
C LEU A 28 0.03 -15.57 6.41
N PHE A 29 -1.20 -15.80 5.95
CA PHE A 29 -1.43 -16.70 4.81
C PHE A 29 -0.71 -16.20 3.55
N ILE A 30 -0.77 -14.89 3.26
CA ILE A 30 -0.12 -14.30 2.09
C ILE A 30 1.41 -14.43 2.17
N LEU A 31 2.01 -14.22 3.36
CA LEU A 31 3.45 -14.39 3.55
C LEU A 31 3.94 -15.81 3.23
N HIS A 32 3.09 -16.82 3.37
CA HIS A 32 3.42 -18.21 3.10
C HIS A 32 3.13 -18.65 1.66
N ILE A 33 2.58 -17.80 0.79
CA ILE A 33 2.39 -18.14 -0.63
C ILE A 33 3.77 -18.11 -1.32
N PRO A 34 4.30 -19.25 -1.79
CA PRO A 34 5.67 -19.33 -2.27
C PRO A 34 5.84 -18.74 -3.68
N LEU A 35 4.83 -18.92 -4.54
CA LEU A 35 4.91 -18.52 -5.95
C LEU A 35 4.44 -17.08 -6.16
N ARG A 36 5.29 -16.29 -6.85
CA ARG A 36 4.97 -14.90 -7.22
C ARG A 36 3.67 -14.78 -8.00
N SER A 37 3.44 -15.66 -8.98
CA SER A 37 2.23 -15.62 -9.81
C SER A 37 0.94 -15.81 -8.99
N GLN A 38 0.99 -16.62 -7.93
CA GLN A 38 -0.14 -16.83 -7.03
C GLN A 38 -0.41 -15.60 -6.17
N ARG A 39 0.64 -14.96 -5.64
CA ARG A 39 0.50 -13.70 -4.88
C ARG A 39 -0.06 -12.59 -5.75
N GLU A 40 0.46 -12.46 -6.96
CA GLU A 40 -0.01 -11.49 -7.94
C GLU A 40 -1.46 -11.73 -8.34
N ALA A 41 -1.82 -12.97 -8.66
CA ALA A 41 -3.21 -13.33 -8.97
C ALA A 41 -4.15 -13.04 -7.79
N LEU A 42 -3.75 -13.35 -6.56
CA LEU A 42 -4.54 -13.05 -5.36
C LEU A 42 -4.80 -11.55 -5.23
N LEU A 43 -3.75 -10.71 -5.29
CA LEU A 43 -3.89 -9.26 -5.16
C LEU A 43 -4.68 -8.63 -6.32
N ASN A 44 -4.49 -9.13 -7.54
CA ASN A 44 -5.19 -8.60 -8.72
C ASN A 44 -6.67 -9.03 -8.77
N THR A 45 -7.03 -10.16 -8.19
CA THR A 45 -8.42 -10.65 -8.13
C THR A 45 -9.22 -10.13 -6.94
N MET A 46 -8.57 -9.45 -5.97
CA MET A 46 -9.28 -8.82 -4.86
C MET A 46 -10.19 -7.69 -5.34
N GLU A 47 -11.50 -7.92 -5.25
CA GLU A 47 -12.53 -6.92 -5.57
C GLU A 47 -12.50 -5.73 -4.60
N SER A 48 -12.24 -6.00 -3.32
CA SER A 48 -12.13 -4.95 -2.30
C SER A 48 -10.77 -4.26 -2.40
N GLN A 49 -10.75 -3.11 -3.07
CA GLN A 49 -9.57 -2.26 -3.16
C GLN A 49 -9.08 -1.81 -1.76
N LEU A 50 -9.98 -1.66 -0.78
CA LEU A 50 -9.62 -1.24 0.59
C LEU A 50 -8.88 -2.37 1.32
N LEU A 51 -9.36 -3.61 1.18
CA LEU A 51 -8.66 -4.79 1.67
C LEU A 51 -7.29 -4.93 1.00
N ARG A 52 -7.24 -4.78 -0.32
CA ARG A 52 -5.99 -4.83 -1.08
C ARG A 52 -4.99 -3.78 -0.62
N CYS A 53 -5.42 -2.53 -0.42
CA CYS A 53 -4.57 -1.47 0.14
C CYS A 53 -4.01 -1.87 1.50
N ARG A 54 -4.87 -2.37 2.38
CA ARG A 54 -4.49 -2.68 3.75
C ARG A 54 -3.49 -3.83 3.81
N LEU A 55 -3.66 -4.83 2.95
CA LEU A 55 -2.70 -5.92 2.81
C LEU A 55 -1.36 -5.45 2.28
N LEU A 56 -1.36 -4.62 1.23
CA LEU A 56 -0.14 -4.05 0.67
C LEU A 56 0.58 -3.21 1.74
N GLU A 57 -0.14 -2.40 2.52
CA GLU A 57 0.40 -1.65 3.64
C GLU A 57 1.06 -2.58 4.68
N LEU A 58 0.41 -3.68 5.07
CA LEU A 58 0.99 -4.67 6.00
C LEU A 58 2.25 -5.33 5.42
N LEU A 59 2.25 -5.68 4.13
CA LEU A 59 3.40 -6.27 3.44
C LEU A 59 4.60 -5.31 3.44
N PHE A 60 4.38 -4.04 3.12
CA PHE A 60 5.42 -3.02 3.17
C PHE A 60 5.89 -2.74 4.59
N GLN A 61 4.98 -2.67 5.55
CA GLN A 61 5.30 -2.47 6.97
C GLN A 61 6.17 -3.60 7.52
N HIS A 62 5.81 -4.85 7.22
CA HIS A 62 6.57 -6.03 7.63
C HIS A 62 7.96 -6.09 6.98
N SER A 63 8.07 -5.58 5.76
CA SER A 63 9.34 -5.51 5.04
C SER A 63 10.12 -4.23 5.35
N CYS A 64 9.66 -3.39 6.27
CA CYS A 64 10.34 -2.12 6.60
C CYS A 64 11.21 -2.26 7.84
N ASP A 65 12.47 -1.84 7.73
CA ASP A 65 13.43 -1.91 8.84
C ASP A 65 13.05 -0.98 10.01
N VAL A 66 12.33 0.10 9.70
CA VAL A 66 11.88 1.12 10.68
C VAL A 66 10.36 1.29 10.54
N PRO A 67 9.56 0.46 11.24
CA PRO A 67 8.11 0.48 11.12
C PRO A 67 7.52 1.82 11.60
N THR A 68 6.63 2.43 10.80
CA THR A 68 5.90 3.65 11.19
C THR A 68 4.47 3.34 11.64
N ALA A 69 4.04 3.93 12.75
CA ALA A 69 2.67 3.77 13.27
C ALA A 69 1.66 4.73 12.61
N SER A 70 2.10 5.60 11.71
CA SER A 70 1.25 6.57 11.03
C SER A 70 0.15 5.90 10.20
N SER A 71 -1.00 6.57 10.05
CA SER A 71 -2.05 6.14 9.13
C SER A 71 -1.57 6.15 7.68
N MET A 72 -2.33 5.52 6.80
CA MET A 72 -2.01 5.47 5.39
C MET A 72 -2.08 6.87 4.76
N SER A 73 -0.96 7.34 4.20
CA SER A 73 -0.81 8.65 3.55
C SER A 73 0.20 8.58 2.41
N LEU A 74 0.26 9.63 1.58
CA LEU A 74 1.29 9.71 0.54
C LEU A 74 2.70 9.71 1.14
N ASP A 75 2.91 10.39 2.28
CA ASP A 75 4.24 10.42 2.91
C ASP A 75 4.65 9.04 3.39
N LYS A 76 3.70 8.25 3.91
CA LYS A 76 3.94 6.86 4.29
C LYS A 76 4.27 5.97 3.09
N ILE A 77 3.63 6.17 1.94
CA ILE A 77 3.98 5.45 0.68
C ILE A 77 5.42 5.78 0.27
N LEU A 78 5.77 7.06 0.26
CA LEU A 78 7.13 7.50 -0.07
C LEU A 78 8.16 7.08 0.98
N TYR A 79 7.74 6.91 2.24
CA TYR A 79 8.58 6.36 3.29
C TYR A 79 8.94 4.90 3.01
N PHE A 80 7.95 4.08 2.60
CA PHE A 80 8.19 2.69 2.22
C PHE A 80 9.16 2.56 1.04
N LEU A 81 9.12 3.47 0.07
CA LEU A 81 10.11 3.52 -1.01
C LEU A 81 11.54 3.61 -0.48
N GLY A 82 11.80 4.45 0.53
CA GLY A 82 13.13 4.59 1.12
C GLY A 82 13.56 3.42 2.01
N HIS A 83 12.62 2.84 2.76
CA HIS A 83 12.93 2.03 3.95
C HIS A 83 12.40 0.58 3.90
N SER A 84 11.62 0.20 2.89
CA SER A 84 11.21 -1.20 2.74
C SER A 84 12.33 -2.00 2.10
N SER A 85 12.77 -3.07 2.75
CA SER A 85 13.56 -4.13 2.15
C SER A 85 12.70 -4.89 1.14
N VAL A 86 13.36 -5.60 0.22
CA VAL A 86 12.63 -6.46 -0.71
C VAL A 86 11.92 -7.55 0.09
N LEU A 87 10.64 -7.80 -0.22
CA LEU A 87 9.71 -8.67 0.52
C LEU A 87 10.35 -10.00 1.01
N PRO A 88 9.85 -10.56 2.13
CA PRO A 88 10.53 -11.65 2.85
C PRO A 88 10.81 -12.87 1.97
N GLN A 89 11.87 -13.57 2.36
CA GLN A 89 12.50 -14.72 1.71
C GLN A 89 11.49 -15.72 1.15
N PHE A 90 11.14 -15.56 -0.12
CA PHE A 90 10.45 -16.59 -0.87
C PHE A 90 11.43 -17.77 -1.04
N GLN A 91 10.95 -18.99 -0.81
CA GLN A 91 11.73 -20.23 -0.95
C GLN A 91 12.27 -20.46 -2.37
N ASP A 92 11.79 -19.66 -3.32
CA ASP A 92 12.20 -19.70 -4.71
C ASP A 92 13.56 -19.00 -4.86
N GLU A 93 14.52 -19.62 -5.56
CA GLU A 93 15.82 -19.05 -5.94
C GLU A 93 15.67 -17.91 -6.97
N THR A 94 14.73 -17.00 -6.72
CA THR A 94 14.41 -15.86 -7.57
C THR A 94 15.54 -14.86 -7.54
N ALA A 95 15.96 -14.42 -8.72
CA ALA A 95 16.99 -13.41 -8.87
C ALA A 95 16.57 -12.12 -8.16
N ALA A 96 17.54 -11.40 -7.58
CA ALA A 96 17.27 -10.17 -6.83
C ALA A 96 16.38 -9.18 -7.59
N TRP A 97 16.57 -9.05 -8.91
CA TRP A 97 15.77 -8.14 -9.74
C TRP A 97 14.28 -8.52 -9.83
N GLN A 98 13.93 -9.81 -9.82
CA GLN A 98 12.52 -10.26 -9.86
C GLN A 98 11.79 -9.85 -8.59
N ARG A 99 12.56 -9.84 -7.50
CA ARG A 99 12.16 -9.48 -6.15
C ARG A 99 11.87 -7.97 -6.07
N TRP A 100 12.73 -7.14 -6.66
CA TRP A 100 12.47 -5.70 -6.86
C TRP A 100 11.30 -5.42 -7.80
N ASP A 101 11.18 -6.17 -8.88
CA ASP A 101 10.09 -6.04 -9.85
C ASP A 101 8.71 -6.31 -9.21
N GLU A 102 8.64 -7.30 -8.33
CA GLU A 102 7.45 -7.60 -7.53
C GLU A 102 7.14 -6.47 -6.52
N MET A 103 8.16 -5.95 -5.82
CA MET A 103 7.98 -4.83 -4.90
C MET A 103 7.46 -3.57 -5.62
N LEU A 104 8.00 -3.25 -6.80
CA LEU A 104 7.52 -2.15 -7.64
C LEU A 104 6.07 -2.36 -8.08
N GLN A 105 5.68 -3.60 -8.41
CA GLN A 105 4.29 -3.93 -8.73
C GLN A 105 3.36 -3.62 -7.56
N TYR A 106 3.73 -4.04 -6.35
CA TYR A 106 2.93 -3.80 -5.13
C TYR A 106 2.82 -2.33 -4.80
N LEU A 107 3.90 -1.57 -5.00
CA LEU A 107 3.89 -0.14 -4.81
C LEU A 107 2.94 0.55 -5.80
N SER A 108 3.00 0.19 -7.09
CA SER A 108 2.09 0.74 -8.10
C SER A 108 0.63 0.42 -7.77
N LEU A 109 0.32 -0.81 -7.34
CA LEU A 109 -1.01 -1.16 -6.88
C LEU A 109 -1.46 -0.33 -5.67
N LEU A 110 -0.56 -0.11 -4.70
CA LEU A 110 -0.84 0.66 -3.50
C LEU A 110 -1.13 2.13 -3.83
N LEU A 111 -0.31 2.73 -4.69
CA LEU A 111 -0.46 4.11 -5.13
C LEU A 111 -1.76 4.31 -5.93
N LEU A 112 -2.05 3.44 -6.89
CA LEU A 112 -3.31 3.47 -7.65
C LEU A 112 -4.53 3.36 -6.74
N SER A 113 -4.46 2.44 -5.78
CA SER A 113 -5.57 2.21 -4.85
C SER A 113 -5.72 3.36 -3.85
N TYR A 114 -4.62 4.04 -3.48
CA TYR A 114 -4.64 5.26 -2.66
C TYR A 114 -5.21 6.46 -3.40
N GLN A 115 -4.88 6.62 -4.68
CA GLN A 115 -5.37 7.72 -5.52
C GLN A 115 -6.84 7.56 -5.92
N THR A 116 -7.38 6.34 -5.86
CA THR A 116 -8.79 6.08 -6.23
C THR A 116 -9.74 6.66 -5.17
N PHE A 117 -10.48 7.70 -5.54
CA PHE A 117 -11.57 8.27 -4.73
C PHE A 117 -12.79 7.33 -4.76
N PRO A 118 -13.50 6.98 -3.66
CA PRO A 118 -13.52 7.50 -2.28
C PRO A 118 -12.71 6.68 -1.24
N LEU A 119 -11.85 5.75 -1.68
CA LEU A 119 -11.07 4.89 -0.77
C LEU A 119 -10.10 5.68 0.10
N ALA A 120 -9.54 6.74 -0.47
CA ALA A 120 -8.61 7.59 0.23
C ALA A 120 -9.21 8.17 1.54
N GLU A 121 -10.52 8.44 1.59
CA GLU A 121 -11.20 8.84 2.84
C GLU A 121 -11.24 7.70 3.88
N HIS A 122 -11.47 6.46 3.43
CA HIS A 122 -11.54 5.27 4.29
C HIS A 122 -10.15 4.80 4.77
N LEU A 123 -9.10 5.16 4.03
CA LEU A 123 -7.70 4.90 4.37
C LEU A 123 -7.11 5.97 5.28
N ARG A 124 -7.49 7.24 5.10
CA ARG A 124 -6.98 8.40 5.85
C ARG A 124 -7.62 8.57 7.23
N THR A 125 -8.86 8.13 7.42
CA THR A 125 -9.62 8.39 8.65
C THR A 125 -10.14 7.10 9.27
N SER A 126 -10.01 6.97 10.60
CA SER A 126 -10.52 5.80 11.30
C SER A 126 -12.05 5.77 11.27
N VAL A 127 -12.65 4.58 11.47
CA VAL A 127 -14.11 4.45 11.51
C VAL A 127 -14.71 5.37 12.60
N SER A 128 -14.04 5.52 13.74
CA SER A 128 -14.46 6.40 14.83
C SER A 128 -14.44 7.88 14.41
N ASP A 129 -13.32 8.33 13.84
CA ASP A 129 -13.16 9.73 13.41
C ASP A 129 -14.15 10.09 12.30
N ARG A 130 -14.49 9.14 11.42
CA ARG A 130 -15.53 9.33 10.40
C ARG A 130 -16.91 9.51 11.01
N MET A 131 -17.26 8.73 12.03
CA MET A 131 -18.54 8.88 12.72
C MET A 131 -18.65 10.27 13.36
N ASP A 132 -17.57 10.76 13.96
CA ASP A 132 -17.52 12.11 14.55
C ASP A 132 -17.61 13.21 13.49
N LEU A 133 -16.90 13.08 12.36
CA LEU A 133 -16.97 14.03 11.23
C LEU A 133 -18.38 14.08 10.61
N ILE A 134 -19.05 12.93 10.48
CA ILE A 134 -20.43 12.84 10.00
C ILE A 134 -21.39 13.50 10.98
N ALA A 135 -21.24 13.22 12.29
CA ALA A 135 -22.04 13.86 13.33
C ALA A 135 -21.87 15.39 13.33
N GLN A 136 -20.67 15.87 13.03
CA GLN A 136 -20.32 17.29 12.96
C GLN A 136 -20.62 17.95 11.59
N LYS A 137 -21.13 17.21 10.59
CA LYS A 137 -21.30 17.66 9.19
C LYS A 137 -20.03 18.30 8.58
N ALA A 138 -18.85 17.87 9.04
CA ALA A 138 -17.58 18.39 8.56
C ALA A 138 -17.18 17.69 7.24
N LYS A 139 -16.50 18.42 6.35
CA LYS A 139 -15.87 17.79 5.17
C LYS A 139 -14.64 16.99 5.62
N PRO A 140 -14.39 15.80 5.05
CA PRO A 140 -13.12 15.10 5.25
C PRO A 140 -11.97 16.01 4.81
N ARG A 141 -11.02 16.23 5.72
CA ARG A 141 -9.85 17.09 5.48
C ARG A 141 -8.77 16.29 4.76
N LEU A 142 -8.02 16.96 3.88
CA LEU A 142 -6.73 16.44 3.42
C LEU A 142 -5.83 16.28 4.65
N GLN A 143 -5.15 15.15 4.77
CA GLN A 143 -4.27 14.91 5.90
C GLN A 143 -2.98 15.73 5.68
N ASP A 144 -2.43 16.38 6.71
CA ASP A 144 -1.20 17.18 6.55
C ASP A 144 -0.03 16.36 5.98
N SER A 145 -0.02 15.04 6.26
CA SER A 145 0.93 14.08 5.68
C SER A 145 0.75 13.78 4.19
N ASP A 146 -0.26 14.36 3.55
CA ASP A 146 -0.45 14.34 2.10
C ASP A 146 0.01 15.65 1.43
N ASP A 147 0.29 16.70 2.21
CA ASP A 147 0.81 17.97 1.70
C ASP A 147 2.34 17.88 1.53
N ILE A 148 2.74 17.23 0.44
CA ILE A 148 4.15 16.94 0.14
C ILE A 148 4.54 17.72 -1.10
N SER A 149 5.67 18.42 -1.03
CA SER A 149 6.17 19.18 -2.17
C SER A 149 6.64 18.24 -3.29
N GLN A 150 6.53 18.68 -4.54
CA GLN A 150 7.05 17.94 -5.68
C GLN A 150 8.56 17.68 -5.55
N LEU A 151 9.30 18.60 -4.92
CA LEU A 151 10.73 18.46 -4.67
C LEU A 151 11.01 17.30 -3.69
N ASP A 152 10.21 17.15 -2.63
CA ASP A 152 10.38 16.05 -1.67
C ASP A 152 10.08 14.70 -2.32
N ILE A 153 9.07 14.63 -3.19
CA ILE A 153 8.77 13.43 -3.98
C ILE A 153 9.97 13.06 -4.85
N GLN A 154 10.52 14.03 -5.60
CA GLN A 154 11.68 13.81 -6.46
C GLN A 154 12.91 13.35 -5.66
N LEU A 155 13.19 13.97 -4.51
CA LEU A 155 14.31 13.58 -3.65
C LEU A 155 14.15 12.15 -3.13
N LYS A 156 12.97 11.80 -2.62
CA LYS A 156 12.68 10.43 -2.16
C LYS A 156 12.78 9.42 -3.31
N MET A 157 12.38 9.81 -4.52
CA MET A 157 12.49 8.93 -5.69
C MET A 157 13.91 8.74 -6.19
N ASN A 158 14.73 9.79 -6.20
CA ASN A 158 16.14 9.66 -6.56
C ASN A 158 16.89 8.79 -5.55
N ASN A 159 16.63 8.94 -4.25
CA ASN A 159 17.21 8.09 -3.22
C ASN A 159 16.84 6.61 -3.41
N PHE A 160 15.58 6.34 -3.74
CA PHE A 160 15.11 5.00 -4.05
C PHE A 160 15.83 4.39 -5.27
N ILE A 161 15.95 5.16 -6.36
CA ILE A 161 16.64 4.72 -7.56
C ILE A 161 18.10 4.40 -7.26
N ASN A 162 18.81 5.28 -6.55
CA ASN A 162 20.21 5.07 -6.17
C ASN A 162 20.39 3.78 -5.37
N ARG A 163 19.51 3.52 -4.38
CA ARG A 163 19.54 2.27 -3.60
C ARG A 163 19.32 1.02 -4.48
N MET A 164 18.41 1.09 -5.45
CA MET A 164 18.24 -0.01 -6.40
C MET A 164 19.47 -0.20 -7.29
N GLN A 165 20.13 0.89 -7.71
CA GLN A 165 21.38 0.81 -8.48
C GLN A 165 22.49 0.10 -7.69
N GLU A 166 22.63 0.40 -6.40
CA GLU A 166 23.60 -0.27 -5.53
C GLU A 166 23.32 -1.78 -5.38
N THR A 167 22.05 -2.18 -5.40
CA THR A 167 21.64 -3.58 -5.18
C THR A 167 21.64 -4.41 -6.47
N LEU A 168 21.17 -3.84 -7.58
CA LEU A 168 20.98 -4.55 -8.86
C LEU A 168 22.11 -4.28 -9.86
N GLY A 169 22.91 -3.25 -9.65
CA GLY A 169 23.84 -2.73 -10.63
C GLY A 169 23.15 -2.01 -11.79
N GLN A 170 23.95 -1.61 -12.78
CA GLN A 170 23.51 -1.04 -14.05
C GLN A 170 24.06 -1.87 -15.22
N PRO A 171 23.31 -2.00 -16.33
CA PRO A 171 21.99 -1.43 -16.58
C PRO A 171 20.86 -2.20 -15.84
N PHE A 172 19.76 -1.51 -15.54
CA PHE A 172 18.57 -2.18 -15.00
C PHE A 172 17.93 -3.10 -16.04
N PRO A 173 17.33 -4.22 -15.62
CA PRO A 173 16.48 -5.03 -16.51
C PRO A 173 15.33 -4.19 -17.10
N PRO A 174 14.91 -4.44 -18.36
CA PRO A 174 13.86 -3.66 -19.02
C PRO A 174 12.56 -3.56 -18.21
N GLN A 175 12.16 -4.65 -17.54
CA GLN A 175 10.94 -4.69 -16.72
C GLN A 175 10.98 -3.69 -15.56
N ILE A 176 12.16 -3.49 -14.96
CA ILE A 176 12.37 -2.51 -13.89
C ILE A 176 12.34 -1.09 -14.47
N GLN A 177 12.99 -0.86 -15.62
CA GLN A 177 13.00 0.46 -16.26
C GLN A 177 11.59 0.93 -16.64
N GLU A 178 10.77 0.05 -17.22
CA GLU A 178 9.40 0.38 -17.59
C GLU A 178 8.57 0.80 -16.36
N LYS A 179 8.65 0.04 -15.26
CA LYS A 179 7.92 0.37 -14.03
C LYS A 179 8.42 1.65 -13.37
N LEU A 180 9.73 1.90 -13.40
CA LEU A 180 10.30 3.13 -12.88
C LEU A 180 9.81 4.35 -13.64
N PHE A 181 9.76 4.26 -14.97
CA PHE A 181 9.23 5.31 -15.81
C PHE A 181 7.75 5.61 -15.51
N MET A 182 6.96 4.58 -15.21
CA MET A 182 5.53 4.74 -14.87
C MET A 182 5.28 5.33 -13.46
N LEU A 183 6.28 5.29 -12.57
CA LEU A 183 6.19 5.82 -11.20
C LEU A 183 6.63 7.30 -11.09
N GLN A 184 7.34 7.82 -12.10
CA GLN A 184 7.81 9.21 -12.19
C GLN A 184 6.76 10.13 -12.81
#